data_AF-A0A0R3PES1-F1
#
_entry.id   AF-A0A0R3PES1-F1
#
_cell.length_a   1.000
_cell.length_b   1.000
_cell.length_c   1.000
_cell.angle_alpha   90.00
_cell.angle_beta   90.00
_cell.angle_gamma   90.00
#
_symmetry.space_group_name_H-M   'P 1'
#
loop_
_entity.id
_entity.type
_entity.pdbx_description
1 polymer ?
#
loop_
_entity_poly.entity_id
_entity_poly.type
_entity_poly.pdbx_seq_one_letter_code
_entity_poly.pdbx_strand_id
1 'polypeptide(L)'
;MLEIFRRLGLCGALTLLAKKPKMSILDKSNLDWTSFKTENNLQEELETFNRGKNGYLDRMEFLSRTDYKEFEKEKELRNASRKPL
;
A
#
# COMPACT_ATOMS: atom_id res chain seq x y z
N MET A 1 -1.47 -44.68 24.10
CA MET A 1 -2.13 -43.36 24.33
C MET A 1 -1.69 -42.72 25.67
N LEU A 2 -0.44 -42.91 26.12
CA LEU A 2 0.06 -42.32 27.38
C LEU A 2 1.44 -41.66 27.23
N GLU A 3 2.08 -41.74 26.05
CA GLU A 3 3.40 -41.14 25.79
C GLU A 3 3.37 -39.77 25.12
N ILE A 4 2.22 -39.32 24.61
CA ILE A 4 2.09 -37.99 23.99
C ILE A 4 2.10 -36.88 25.07
N PHE A 5 1.58 -37.18 26.27
CA PHE A 5 1.46 -36.19 27.35
C PHE A 5 2.77 -35.90 28.10
N ARG A 6 3.82 -36.73 27.92
CA ARG A 6 5.11 -36.55 28.62
C ARG A 6 6.03 -35.52 27.95
N ARG A 7 5.65 -34.95 26.80
CA ARG A 7 6.48 -34.02 26.01
C ARG A 7 5.93 -32.59 25.91
N LEU A 8 4.68 -32.33 26.29
CA LEU A 8 4.22 -30.95 26.46
C LEU A 8 4.64 -30.47 27.85
N GLY A 9 5.89 -30.01 27.94
CA GLY A 9 6.37 -29.29 29.13
C GLY A 9 5.51 -28.06 29.40
N LEU A 10 5.56 -27.56 30.65
CA LEU A 10 4.82 -26.39 31.13
C LEU A 10 4.89 -25.17 30.18
N CYS A 11 5.97 -25.04 29.43
CA CYS A 11 6.16 -24.02 28.39
C CYS A 11 5.10 -24.10 27.27
N GLY A 12 4.77 -25.30 26.79
CA GLY A 12 3.73 -25.50 25.77
C GLY A 12 2.33 -25.21 26.29
N ALA A 13 2.06 -25.52 27.57
CA ALA A 13 0.80 -25.17 28.23
C ALA A 13 0.66 -23.64 28.42
N LEU A 14 1.75 -22.93 28.71
CA LEU A 14 1.80 -21.47 28.76
C LEU A 14 1.54 -20.83 27.40
N THR A 15 2.01 -21.41 26.30
CA THR A 15 1.69 -20.92 24.94
C THR A 15 0.21 -21.10 24.58
N LEU A 16 -0.44 -22.15 25.08
CA LEU A 16 -1.89 -22.35 24.90
C LEU A 16 -2.74 -21.40 25.77
N LEU A 17 -2.23 -21.01 26.94
CA LEU A 17 -2.82 -20.00 27.83
C LEU A 17 -2.45 -18.56 27.44
N ALA A 18 -1.41 -18.37 26.62
CA ALA A 18 -1.00 -17.07 26.12
C ALA A 18 -2.13 -16.51 25.26
N LYS A 19 -2.78 -15.47 25.80
CA LYS A 19 -3.88 -14.74 25.18
C LYS A 19 -3.51 -14.43 23.73
N LYS A 20 -4.35 -14.88 22.78
CA LYS A 20 -4.17 -14.61 21.34
C LYS A 20 -3.70 -13.17 21.16
N PRO A 21 -2.62 -12.93 20.38
CA PRO A 21 -2.12 -11.58 20.17
C PRO A 21 -3.29 -10.71 19.74
N LYS A 22 -3.48 -9.59 20.45
CA LYS A 22 -4.57 -8.67 20.14
C LYS A 22 -4.31 -8.19 18.72
N MET A 23 -5.16 -8.61 17.79
CA MET A 23 -5.13 -8.15 16.41
C MET A 23 -5.06 -6.61 16.44
N SER A 24 -4.03 -6.06 15.81
CA SER A 24 -3.90 -4.61 15.71
C SER A 24 -5.07 -4.07 14.90
N ILE A 25 -5.45 -2.81 15.14
CA ILE A 25 -6.44 -2.11 14.32
C ILE A 25 -5.99 -2.14 12.85
N LEU A 26 -4.68 -2.03 12.60
CA LEU A 26 -4.10 -2.14 11.26
C LEU A 26 -4.31 -3.52 10.63
N ASP A 27 -4.06 -4.59 11.40
CA ASP A 27 -4.22 -5.97 10.93
C ASP A 27 -5.69 -6.26 10.62
N LYS A 28 -6.59 -5.77 11.50
CA LYS A 28 -8.04 -5.89 11.29
C LYS A 28 -8.48 -5.13 10.05
N SER A 29 -8.08 -3.87 9.88
CA SER A 29 -8.44 -3.07 8.71
C SER A 29 -7.91 -3.65 7.41
N ASN A 30 -6.73 -4.28 7.41
CA ASN A 30 -6.21 -4.98 6.23
C ASN A 30 -7.07 -6.21 5.89
N LEU A 31 -7.43 -7.01 6.90
CA LEU A 31 -8.31 -8.17 6.75
C LEU A 31 -9.72 -7.78 6.27
N ASP A 32 -10.29 -6.73 6.84
CA ASP A 32 -11.60 -6.20 6.45
C ASP A 32 -11.55 -5.72 4.99
N TRP A 33 -10.48 -5.02 4.59
CA TRP A 33 -10.30 -4.56 3.21
C TRP A 33 -10.10 -5.69 2.20
N THR A 34 -9.34 -6.72 2.57
CA THR A 34 -9.13 -7.89 1.69
C THR A 34 -10.38 -8.73 1.52
N SER A 35 -11.15 -8.91 2.60
CA SER A 35 -12.44 -9.61 2.58
C SER A 35 -13.46 -8.83 1.74
N PHE A 36 -13.59 -7.52 1.96
CA PHE A 36 -14.49 -6.65 1.21
C PHE A 36 -14.22 -6.66 -0.30
N LYS A 37 -12.95 -6.61 -0.72
CA LYS A 37 -12.56 -6.70 -2.14
C LYS A 37 -12.96 -8.02 -2.78
N THR A 38 -12.90 -9.11 -2.02
CA THR A 38 -13.22 -10.46 -2.49
C THR A 38 -14.72 -10.66 -2.61
N GLU A 39 -15.48 -10.25 -1.59
CA GLU A 39 -16.96 -10.35 -1.58
C GLU A 39 -17.62 -9.54 -2.69
N ASN A 40 -17.08 -8.37 -3.01
CA ASN A 40 -17.65 -7.47 -4.03
C ASN A 40 -17.07 -7.70 -5.43
N ASN A 41 -16.23 -8.72 -5.65
CA ASN A 41 -15.53 -8.97 -6.92
C ASN A 41 -14.79 -7.74 -7.48
N LEU A 42 -14.32 -6.84 -6.60
CA LEU A 42 -13.71 -5.57 -6.99
C LEU A 42 -12.30 -5.74 -7.58
N GLN A 43 -11.73 -6.95 -7.58
CA GLN A 43 -10.38 -7.20 -8.09
C GLN A 43 -10.27 -6.90 -9.58
N GLU A 44 -11.24 -7.29 -10.39
CA GLU A 44 -11.20 -7.06 -11.84
C GLU A 44 -11.40 -5.58 -12.18
N GLU A 45 -12.30 -4.89 -11.48
CA GLU A 45 -12.52 -3.45 -11.63
C GLU A 45 -11.30 -2.66 -11.16
N LEU A 46 -10.70 -3.04 -10.02
CA LEU A 46 -9.52 -2.39 -9.47
C LEU A 46 -8.27 -2.64 -10.32
N GLU A 47 -8.10 -3.83 -10.89
CA GLU A 47 -7.03 -4.11 -11.86
C GLU A 47 -7.23 -3.31 -13.14
N THR A 48 -8.46 -3.21 -13.65
CA THR A 48 -8.78 -2.42 -14.85
C THR A 48 -8.52 -0.94 -14.61
N PHE A 49 -8.86 -0.42 -13.43
CA PHE A 49 -8.64 0.98 -13.07
C PHE A 49 -7.17 1.29 -12.72
N ASN A 50 -6.43 0.32 -12.17
CA ASN A 50 -5.00 0.45 -11.89
C ASN A 50 -4.12 0.21 -13.13
N ARG A 51 -4.56 -0.59 -14.10
CA ARG A 51 -3.85 -0.83 -15.39
C ARG A 51 -4.30 0.15 -16.49
N GLY A 52 -5.47 0.76 -16.36
CA GLY A 52 -6.00 1.72 -17.30
C GLY A 52 -5.19 3.02 -17.29
N LYS A 53 -5.05 3.64 -18.46
CA LYS A 53 -4.30 4.88 -18.78
C LYS A 53 -4.72 6.15 -18.01
N ASN A 54 -5.56 5.99 -16.99
CA ASN A 54 -6.21 7.00 -16.15
C ASN A 54 -6.12 6.66 -14.66
N GLY A 55 -5.27 5.70 -14.28
CA GLY A 55 -4.96 5.38 -12.90
C GLY A 55 -4.51 6.62 -12.12
N TYR A 56 -4.65 6.57 -10.79
CA TYR A 56 -4.20 7.66 -9.93
C TYR A 56 -2.69 7.96 -10.11
N LEU A 57 -1.86 6.92 -10.24
CA LEU A 57 -0.42 7.07 -10.44
C LEU A 57 -0.11 7.76 -11.77
N ASP A 58 -0.73 7.36 -12.87
CA ASP A 58 -0.57 8.00 -14.18
C ASP A 58 -0.98 9.49 -14.14
N ARG A 59 -2.09 9.80 -13.45
CA ARG A 59 -2.52 11.19 -13.26
C ARG A 59 -1.51 12.00 -12.46
N MET A 60 -0.99 11.44 -11.38
CA MET A 60 0.02 12.10 -10.55
C MET A 60 1.35 12.26 -11.29
N GLU A 61 1.76 11.27 -12.08
CA GLU A 61 2.95 11.34 -12.93
C GLU A 61 2.79 12.41 -14.01
N PHE A 62 1.62 12.46 -14.66
CA PHE A 62 1.31 13.48 -15.66
C PHE A 62 1.37 14.90 -15.07
N LEU A 63 0.76 15.12 -13.90
CA LEU A 63 0.83 16.41 -13.20
C LEU A 63 2.28 16.77 -12.89
N SER A 64 3.04 15.85 -12.29
CA SER A 64 4.44 16.05 -11.94
C SER A 64 5.30 16.40 -13.18
N ARG A 65 5.06 15.73 -14.31
CA ARG A 65 5.75 15.98 -15.58
C ARG A 65 5.37 17.31 -16.21
N THR A 66 4.10 17.72 -16.07
CA THR A 66 3.60 19.00 -16.60
C THR A 66 4.19 20.15 -15.80
N ASP A 67 4.14 20.06 -14.47
CA ASP A 67 4.73 21.04 -13.55
C ASP A 67 6.23 21.23 -13.81
N TYR A 68 6.96 20.13 -13.99
CA TYR A 68 8.39 20.18 -14.30
C TYR A 68 8.68 20.89 -15.64
N LYS A 69 7.89 20.63 -16.68
CA LYS A 69 8.05 21.28 -17.98
C LYS A 69 7.75 22.78 -17.93
N GLU A 70 6.76 23.18 -17.15
CA GLU A 70 6.43 24.58 -16.95
C GLU A 70 7.57 25.32 -16.25
N PHE A 71 8.12 24.71 -15.19
CA PHE A 71 9.27 25.24 -14.48
C PHE A 71 10.49 25.44 -15.39
N GLU A 72 10.86 24.45 -16.22
CA GLU A 72 12.00 24.60 -17.13
C GLU A 72 11.79 25.72 -18.16
N LYS A 73 10.56 25.87 -18.70
CA LYS A 73 10.24 27.00 -19.60
C LYS A 73 10.37 28.35 -18.90
N GLU A 74 9.85 28.47 -17.68
CA GLU A 74 9.93 29.70 -16.90
C GLU A 74 11.40 30.07 -16.59
N LYS A 75 12.19 29.08 -16.21
CA LYS A 75 13.63 29.19 -15.97
C LYS A 75 14.40 29.60 -17.22
N GLU A 76 14.07 29.04 -18.38
CA GLU A 76 14.65 29.44 -19.68
C GLU A 76 14.34 30.90 -19.99
N LEU A 77 13.08 31.34 -19.86
CA LEU A 77 12.68 32.73 -20.06
C LEU A 77 13.42 33.68 -19.11
N ARG A 78 13.55 33.29 -17.84
CA ARG A 78 14.27 34.05 -16.81
C ARG A 78 15.77 34.11 -17.08
N ASN A 79 16.35 33.07 -17.68
CA ASN A 79 17.76 33.06 -18.05
C ASN A 79 18.02 33.83 -19.35
N ALA A 80 17.07 33.80 -20.29
CA ALA A 80 17.12 34.59 -21.51
C ALA A 80 17.06 36.09 -21.20
N SER A 81 16.21 36.51 -20.25
CA SER A 81 16.15 37.91 -19.81
C SER A 81 17.37 38.38 -19.01
N ARG A 82 18.17 37.44 -18.48
CA ARG A 82 19.39 37.72 -17.71
C ARG A 82 20.67 37.73 -18.51
N LYS A 83 20.66 37.32 -19.78
CA LYS A 83 21.85 37.49 -20.63
C LYS A 83 21.95 38.97 -21.03
N PRO A 84 22.93 39.74 -20.53
CA PRO A 84 23.26 41.01 -21.16
C PRO A 84 23.83 40.75 -22.56
N LEU A 85 23.60 41.71 -23.48
CA LEU A 85 24.16 41.73 -24.83
C LEU A 85 25.68 41.52 -24.84
#